data_AF-A0A6I5CIL0-F1
#
_entry.id   AF-A0A6I5CIL0-F1
#
_cell.length_a   1.000
_cell.length_b   1.000
_cell.length_c   1.000
_cell.angle_alpha   90.00
_cell.angle_beta   90.00
_cell.angle_gamma   90.00
#
_symmetry.space_group_name_H-M   'P 1'
#
loop_
_entity.id
_entity.type
_entity.pdbx_description
1 polymer ?
#
loop_
_entity_poly.entity_id
_entity_poly.type
_entity_poly.pdbx_seq_one_letter_code
_entity_poly.pdbx_strand_id
1 'polypeptide(L)' 'RLVRGEDVKPGAVVIDAGYNAGNVGDVDFDTAAERASLITPVPGGVGPMTIATLLEQTVDAAARQLGV' A
#
# COMPACT_ATOMS: atom_id res chain seq x y z
N ARG A 1 -3.69 4.77 -15.36
CA ARG A 1 -3.17 3.58 -14.65
C ARG A 1 -1.81 3.28 -15.28
N LEU A 2 -0.74 3.34 -14.49
CA LEU A 2 0.66 3.25 -14.95
C LEU A 2 1.11 1.80 -15.11
N VAL A 3 0.83 0.97 -14.10
CA VAL A 3 1.11 -0.47 -14.10
C VAL A 3 -0.14 -1.22 -14.55
N ARG A 4 -0.04 -2.01 -15.62
CA ARG A 4 -1.17 -2.77 -16.17
C ARG A 4 -1.08 -4.23 -15.71
N GLY A 5 -2.21 -4.94 -15.71
CA GLY A 5 -2.23 -6.36 -15.34
C GLY A 5 -1.25 -7.22 -16.17
N GLU A 6 -1.03 -6.89 -17.43
CA GLU A 6 -0.08 -7.62 -18.30
C GLU A 6 1.38 -7.56 -17.81
N ASP A 7 1.73 -6.51 -17.05
CA ASP A 7 3.06 -6.32 -16.47
C ASP A 7 3.27 -7.17 -15.20
N VAL A 8 2.18 -7.67 -14.58
CA VAL A 8 2.21 -8.43 -13.33
C VAL A 8 2.50 -9.92 -13.59
N LYS A 9 3.56 -10.45 -12.97
CA LYS A 9 3.85 -11.89 -12.98
C LYS A 9 2.72 -12.68 -12.32
N PRO A 10 2.22 -13.78 -12.92
CA PRO A 10 1.20 -14.63 -12.28
C PRO A 10 1.66 -15.12 -10.90
N GLY A 11 0.80 -14.93 -9.89
CA GLY A 11 1.05 -15.27 -8.49
C GLY A 11 1.87 -14.24 -7.70
N ALA A 12 2.25 -13.10 -8.28
CA ALA A 12 2.97 -12.05 -7.56
C ALA A 12 2.11 -11.38 -6.48
N VAL A 13 2.75 -10.87 -5.43
CA VAL A 13 2.13 -9.94 -4.48
C VAL A 13 2.33 -8.53 -5.00
N VAL A 14 1.26 -7.75 -5.07
CA VAL A 14 1.28 -6.37 -5.56
C VAL A 14 0.91 -5.42 -4.42
N ILE A 15 1.77 -4.43 -4.17
CA ILE A 15 1.55 -3.36 -3.19
C ILE A 15 1.51 -2.05 -3.95
N ASP A 16 0.34 -1.41 -3.97
CA ASP A 16 0.09 -0.13 -4.62
C ASP A 16 0.16 0.99 -3.57
N ALA A 17 1.25 1.76 -3.61
CA ALA A 17 1.47 2.92 -2.76
C ALA A 17 1.03 4.24 -3.42
N GLY A 18 0.55 4.18 -4.67
CA GLY A 18 0.09 5.33 -5.43
C GLY A 18 -1.20 5.90 -4.86
N TYR A 19 -1.34 7.22 -4.94
CA TYR A 19 -2.59 7.90 -4.63
C TYR A 19 -2.75 9.15 -5.48
N ASN A 20 -3.76 9.14 -6.35
CA ASN A 20 -4.02 10.19 -7.33
C ASN A 20 -5.46 10.71 -7.18
N ALA A 21 -5.76 11.84 -7.83
CA ALA A 21 -7.10 12.43 -7.83
C ALA A 21 -8.17 11.40 -8.26
N GLY A 22 -9.30 11.37 -7.54
CA GLY A 22 -10.33 10.34 -7.72
C GLY A 22 -10.11 9.07 -6.88
N ASN A 23 -9.19 9.10 -5.92
CA ASN A 23 -8.88 7.97 -5.02
C ASN A 23 -8.36 6.75 -5.80
N VAL A 24 -7.46 6.98 -6.76
CA VAL A 24 -6.95 5.96 -7.69
C VAL A 24 -5.46 5.70 -7.44
N GLY A 25 -5.07 4.43 -7.40
CA GLY A 25 -3.68 4.00 -7.28
C GLY A 25 -2.91 4.04 -8.60
N ASP A 26 -1.67 3.56 -8.59
CA ASP A 26 -0.83 3.49 -9.79
C ASP A 26 -1.09 2.23 -10.62
N VAL A 27 -1.68 1.21 -9.99
CA VAL A 27 -1.96 -0.09 -10.59
C VAL A 27 -3.38 -0.14 -11.15
N ASP A 28 -3.52 -0.78 -12.31
CA ASP A 28 -4.81 -1.23 -12.81
C ASP A 28 -5.33 -2.41 -11.97
N PHE A 29 -6.04 -2.10 -10.88
CA PHE A 29 -6.46 -3.08 -9.89
C PHE A 29 -7.24 -4.25 -10.50
N ASP A 30 -8.18 -3.97 -11.41
CA ASP A 30 -9.08 -4.99 -11.94
C ASP A 30 -8.31 -6.06 -12.73
N THR A 31 -7.42 -5.62 -13.64
CA THR A 31 -6.63 -6.56 -14.46
C THR A 31 -5.45 -7.16 -13.70
N ALA A 32 -4.89 -6.45 -12.72
CA ALA A 32 -3.81 -6.96 -11.87
C ALA A 32 -4.32 -8.02 -10.87
N ALA A 33 -5.54 -7.87 -10.34
CA ALA A 33 -6.15 -8.80 -9.39
C ALA A 33 -6.38 -10.20 -9.98
N GLU A 34 -6.59 -10.31 -11.29
CA GLU A 34 -6.72 -11.61 -11.98
C GLU A 34 -5.40 -12.40 -11.99
N ARG A 35 -4.25 -11.72 -11.84
CA ARG A 35 -2.91 -12.33 -11.93
C ARG A 35 -2.18 -12.38 -10.61
N ALA A 36 -2.38 -11.40 -9.75
CA ALA A 36 -1.73 -11.32 -8.45
C ALA A 36 -2.27 -12.39 -7.48
N SER A 37 -1.43 -12.90 -6.59
CA SER A 37 -1.88 -13.75 -5.47
C SER A 37 -2.49 -12.91 -4.35
N LEU A 38 -1.98 -11.69 -4.15
CA LEU A 38 -2.49 -10.68 -3.24
C LEU A 38 -2.28 -9.30 -3.85
N ILE A 39 -3.21 -8.38 -3.63
CA ILE A 39 -3.13 -7.01 -4.11
C ILE A 39 -3.74 -6.05 -3.08
N THR A 40 -3.05 -4.95 -2.78
CA THR A 40 -3.59 -3.90 -1.90
C THR A 40 -4.52 -2.97 -2.69
N PRO A 41 -5.74 -2.68 -2.22
CA PRO A 41 -6.63 -1.75 -2.91
C PRO A 41 -6.21 -0.29 -2.68
N VAL A 42 -6.57 0.56 -3.62
CA VAL A 42 -6.56 2.02 -3.42
C VAL A 42 -7.99 2.54 -3.68
N PRO A 43 -8.64 3.20 -2.70
CA PRO A 43 -8.15 3.48 -1.34
C PRO A 43 -8.16 2.24 -0.42
N GLY A 44 -7.50 2.34 0.75
CA GLY A 44 -7.61 1.37 1.84
C GLY A 44 -6.41 0.42 2.04
N GLY A 45 -5.43 0.43 1.15
CA GLY A 45 -4.21 -0.37 1.25
C GLY A 45 -3.10 0.33 2.04
N VAL A 46 -2.12 0.91 1.34
CA VAL A 46 -0.90 1.45 1.95
C VAL A 46 -1.16 2.68 2.82
N GLY A 47 -2.11 3.55 2.46
CA GLY A 47 -2.38 4.81 3.16
C GLY A 47 -2.59 4.69 4.67
N PRO A 48 -3.54 3.85 5.15
CA PRO A 48 -3.73 3.60 6.58
C PRO A 48 -2.47 3.06 7.28
N MET A 49 -1.69 2.21 6.61
CA MET A 49 -0.46 1.65 7.18
C MET A 49 0.64 2.71 7.33
N THR A 50 0.77 3.65 6.39
CA THR A 50 1.70 4.78 6.53
C THR A 50 1.40 5.61 7.77
N ILE A 51 0.13 5.91 8.04
CA ILE A 51 -0.28 6.66 9.24
C ILE A 51 0.02 5.85 10.50
N ALA A 52 -0.38 4.57 10.53
CA ALA A 52 -0.15 3.70 11.68
C ALA A 52 1.35 3.57 12.00
N THR A 53 2.19 3.40 10.98
CA THR A 53 3.64 3.22 11.14
C THR A 53 4.29 4.49 11.68
N LEU A 54 3.89 5.67 11.20
CA LEU A 54 4.38 6.94 11.74
C LEU A 54 4.01 7.10 13.22
N LEU A 55 2.78 6.75 13.59
CA LEU A 55 2.32 6.84 14.98
C LEU A 55 3.04 5.84 15.87
N GLU A 56 3.22 4.60 15.42
CA GLU A 56 4.02 3.58 16.11
C GLU A 56 5.44 4.09 16.39
N GLN A 57 6.13 4.59 15.36
CA GLN A 57 7.47 5.16 15.52
C GLN A 57 7.52 6.37 16.44
N THR A 58 6.45 7.18 16.45
CA THR A 58 6.33 8.34 17.35
C THR A 58 6.17 7.90 18.81
N VAL A 59 5.35 6.86 19.05
CA VAL A 59 5.16 6.25 20.38
C VAL A 59 6.48 5.65 20.88
N ASP A 60 7.16 4.88 20.03
CA ASP A 60 8.47 4.30 20.34
C ASP A 60 9.51 5.37 20.70
N ALA A 61 9.54 6.49 19.97
CA ALA A 61 10.44 7.59 20.24
C ALA A 61 10.14 8.24 21.61
N ALA A 62 8.86 8.46 21.92
CA ALA A 62 8.43 8.99 23.22
C ALA A 62 8.77 8.04 24.37
N ALA A 63 8.55 6.73 24.19
CA ALA A 63 8.90 5.70 25.17
C ALA A 63 10.41 5.70 25.48
N ARG A 64 11.25 5.72 24.43
CA ARG A 64 12.71 5.82 24.55
C ARG A 64 13.16 7.09 25.26
N GLN A 65 12.52 8.23 25.01
CA GLN A 65 12.83 9.50 25.70
C GLN A 65 12.47 9.46 27.19
N LEU A 66 11.43 8.72 27.56
CA LEU A 66 10.98 8.54 28.94
C LEU A 66 11.66 7.36 29.66
N GLY A 67 12.38 6.50 28.93
CA GLY A 67 13.03 5.31 29.47
C GLY A 67 12.06 4.20 29.88
N VAL A 68 10.90 4.11 29.21
CA VAL A 68 9.87 3.08 29.41
C VAL A 68 9.83 2.07 28.27
#